data_AF-A0A4Y2GQB6-F1
#
_entry.id   AF-A0A4Y2GQB6-F1
#
_cell.length_a   1.000
_cell.length_b   1.000
_cell.length_c   1.000
_cell.angle_alpha   90.00
_cell.angle_beta   90.00
_cell.angle_gamma   90.00
#
_symmetry.space_group_name_H-M   'P 1'
#
loop_
_entity.id
_entity.type
_entity.pdbx_description
1 polymer ?
#
loop_
_entity_poly.entity_id
_entity_poly.type
_entity_poly.pdbx_seq_one_letter_code
_entity_poly.pdbx_strand_id
1 'polypeptide(L)'
;MAKCLLKSSKILGKMDRGTSDRKFDTKNEIAAVRWNDNRVVSLITNFEDTRCFTKVDRRMKCGKQKVDIPSCVVSYNKYKNDVDMFDNHMETYFSSIQ
;
A
#
# COMPACT_ATOMS: atom_id res chain seq x y z
N MET A 1 1.33 -25.41 7.35
CA MET A 1 1.11 -23.95 7.19
C MET A 1 -0.27 -23.75 6.58
N ALA A 2 -1.17 -23.04 7.25
CA ALA A 2 -2.48 -22.73 6.68
C ALA A 2 -2.29 -21.79 5.48
N LYS A 3 -2.91 -22.10 4.34
CA LYS A 3 -2.81 -21.29 3.12
C LYS A 3 -3.66 -20.04 3.31
N CYS A 4 -3.03 -18.87 3.33
CA CYS A 4 -3.75 -17.59 3.35
C CYS A 4 -4.58 -17.45 2.06
N LEU A 5 -5.91 -17.41 2.17
CA LEU A 5 -6.86 -17.36 1.06
C LEU A 5 -7.00 -15.94 0.47
N LEU A 6 -5.87 -15.29 0.16
CA LEU A 6 -5.87 -14.04 -0.59
C LEU A 6 -5.98 -14.33 -2.10
N LYS A 7 -6.80 -13.54 -2.80
CA LYS A 7 -6.88 -13.51 -4.26
C LYS A 7 -5.47 -13.36 -4.82
N SER A 8 -5.15 -14.18 -5.83
CA SER A 8 -3.87 -14.08 -6.51
C SER A 8 -3.73 -12.71 -7.17
N SER A 9 -2.49 -12.21 -7.28
CA SER A 9 -2.20 -10.94 -7.97
C SER A 9 -2.71 -10.95 -9.42
N LYS A 10 -2.68 -12.11 -10.09
CA LYS A 10 -3.21 -12.28 -11.46
C LYS A 10 -4.72 -12.07 -11.54
N ILE A 11 -5.48 -12.54 -10.56
CA ILE A 11 -6.94 -12.37 -10.53
C ILE A 11 -7.27 -10.92 -10.17
N LEU A 12 -6.65 -10.40 -9.10
CA LEU A 12 -6.92 -9.05 -8.61
C LEU A 12 -6.53 -7.97 -9.62
N GLY A 13 -5.45 -8.17 -10.38
CA GLY A 13 -4.98 -7.23 -11.40
C GLY A 13 -5.88 -7.14 -12.64
N LYS A 14 -6.82 -8.08 -12.81
CA LYS A 14 -7.86 -8.02 -13.86
C LYS A 14 -9.14 -7.33 -13.38
N MET A 15 -9.26 -7.04 -12.08
CA MET A 15 -10.42 -6.35 -11.51
C MET A 15 -10.25 -4.83 -11.66
N ASP A 16 -11.30 -4.07 -11.35
CA ASP A 16 -11.24 -2.62 -11.42
C ASP A 16 -10.18 -2.05 -10.47
N ARG A 17 -9.58 -0.92 -10.87
CA ARG A 17 -8.66 -0.17 -10.02
C ARG A 17 -9.39 0.29 -8.75
N GLY A 18 -8.76 0.15 -7.60
CA GLY A 18 -9.37 0.35 -6.29
C GLY A 18 -9.80 -0.94 -5.62
N THR A 19 -9.97 -2.03 -6.38
CA THR A 19 -10.34 -3.33 -5.80
C THR A 19 -9.24 -3.79 -4.85
N SER A 20 -9.65 -4.24 -3.68
CA SER A 20 -8.74 -4.80 -2.68
C SER A 20 -9.28 -6.11 -2.11
N ASP A 21 -8.35 -6.95 -1.65
CA ASP A 21 -8.64 -8.19 -0.94
C ASP A 21 -7.81 -8.25 0.34
N ARG A 22 -8.42 -8.74 1.41
CA ARG A 22 -7.91 -8.58 2.78
C ARG A 22 -8.19 -9.79 3.63
N LYS A 23 -7.24 -10.10 4.51
CA LYS A 23 -7.37 -11.10 5.56
C LYS A 23 -6.74 -10.59 6.84
N PHE A 24 -7.42 -10.84 7.95
CA PHE A 24 -6.90 -10.56 9.27
C PHE A 24 -6.65 -11.89 9.98
N ASP A 25 -5.46 -12.05 10.52
CA ASP A 25 -5.10 -13.16 11.40
C ASP A 25 -5.33 -12.72 12.85
N THR A 26 -6.38 -13.24 13.47
CA THR A 26 -6.74 -12.93 14.86
C THR A 26 -5.76 -13.50 15.88
N LYS A 27 -4.95 -14.50 15.52
CA LYS A 27 -3.99 -15.11 16.45
C LYS A 27 -2.76 -14.24 16.63
N ASN A 28 -2.26 -13.69 15.51
CA ASN A 28 -1.04 -12.87 15.50
C ASN A 28 -1.34 -11.37 15.41
N GLU A 29 -2.61 -11.00 15.28
CA GLU A 29 -3.08 -9.62 15.10
C GLU A 29 -2.47 -8.93 13.87
N ILE A 30 -2.34 -9.68 12.78
CA ILE A 30 -1.73 -9.23 11.53
C ILE A 30 -2.78 -9.16 10.43
N ALA A 31 -2.86 -8.03 9.76
CA ALA A 31 -3.60 -7.81 8.54
C ALA A 31 -2.71 -8.00 7.30
N ALA A 32 -3.18 -8.79 6.34
CA ALA A 32 -2.61 -8.89 5.00
C ALA A 32 -3.58 -8.26 4.00
N VAL A 33 -3.06 -7.34 3.18
CA VAL A 33 -3.86 -6.52 2.25
C VAL A 33 -3.25 -6.60 0.86
N ARG A 34 -4.10 -6.84 -0.15
CA ARG A 34 -3.76 -6.63 -1.56
C ARG A 34 -4.66 -5.56 -2.15
N TRP A 35 -4.09 -4.66 -2.94
CA TRP A 35 -4.82 -3.57 -3.59
C TRP A 35 -4.40 -3.41 -5.04
N ASN A 36 -5.36 -3.25 -5.93
CA ASN A 36 -5.14 -3.04 -7.34
C ASN A 36 -5.11 -1.54 -7.68
N ASP A 37 -3.92 -1.01 -7.96
CA ASP A 37 -3.75 0.33 -8.53
C ASP A 37 -3.37 0.22 -10.02
N ASN A 38 -2.29 0.87 -10.47
CA ASN A 38 -1.68 0.60 -11.77
C ASN A 38 -1.08 -0.81 -11.83
N ARG A 39 -0.64 -1.33 -10.67
CA ARG A 39 -0.21 -2.71 -10.44
C ARG A 39 -0.76 -3.17 -9.10
N VAL A 40 -0.86 -4.48 -8.92
CA VAL A 40 -1.26 -5.06 -7.64
C VAL A 40 -0.13 -4.90 -6.64
N VAL A 41 -0.43 -4.26 -5.51
CA VAL A 41 0.46 -4.14 -4.36
C VAL A 41 0.00 -5.08 -3.24
N SER A 42 0.94 -5.62 -2.48
CA SER A 42 0.68 -6.44 -1.29
C SER A 42 1.36 -5.79 -0.09
N LEU A 43 0.62 -5.60 1.00
CA LEU A 43 1.13 -5.04 2.25
C LEU A 43 0.70 -5.93 3.41
N ILE A 44 1.53 -5.94 4.45
CA ILE A 44 1.24 -6.59 5.73
C ILE A 44 1.37 -5.52 6.81
N THR A 45 0.44 -5.50 7.77
CA THR A 45 0.44 -4.54 8.88
C THR A 45 -0.12 -5.20 10.13
N ASN A 46 0.41 -4.85 11.30
CA ASN A 46 -0.11 -5.24 12.61
C ASN A 46 -0.80 -4.06 13.34
N PHE A 47 -0.79 -2.88 12.72
CA PHE A 47 -1.26 -1.65 13.35
C PHE A 47 -2.64 -1.21 12.85
N GLU A 48 -2.97 -1.54 11.60
CA GLU A 48 -4.14 -0.97 10.92
C GLU A 48 -5.26 -2.01 10.74
N ASP A 49 -6.51 -1.62 11.00
CA ASP A 49 -7.67 -2.48 10.69
C ASP A 49 -7.85 -2.58 9.16
N THR A 50 -8.04 -3.82 8.70
CA THR A 50 -8.43 -4.16 7.33
C THR A 50 -9.67 -3.44 6.82
N ARG A 51 -10.57 -2.97 7.70
CA ARG A 51 -11.84 -2.34 7.33
C ARG A 51 -11.72 -0.87 6.93
N CYS A 52 -10.63 -0.21 7.29
CA CYS A 52 -10.48 1.22 7.06
C CYS A 52 -10.06 1.54 5.62
N PHE A 53 -10.75 2.51 5.03
CA PHE A 53 -10.44 3.03 3.70
C PHE A 53 -10.47 4.54 3.68
N THR A 54 -9.73 5.09 2.73
CA THR A 54 -9.77 6.50 2.37
C THR A 54 -10.06 6.61 0.87
N LYS A 55 -10.60 7.75 0.44
CA LYS A 55 -10.75 8.06 -0.98
C LYS A 55 -9.61 8.95 -1.44
N VAL A 56 -8.93 8.55 -2.50
CA VAL A 56 -7.85 9.34 -3.11
C VAL A 56 -8.13 9.60 -4.58
N ASP A 57 -7.74 10.78 -5.05
CA ASP A 57 -7.85 11.11 -6.47
C ASP A 57 -6.80 10.36 -7.27
N ARG A 58 -7.24 9.59 -8.27
CA ARG A 58 -6.39 8.86 -9.20
C ARG A 58 -6.71 9.27 -10.62
N ARG A 59 -5.66 9.43 -11.43
CA ARG A 59 -5.80 9.67 -12.87
C ARG A 59 -6.15 8.36 -13.57
N MET A 60 -7.34 8.31 -14.14
CA MET A 60 -7.88 7.25 -14.99
C MET A 60 -7.85 7.70 -16.46
N LYS A 61 -8.20 6.78 -17.37
CA LYS A 61 -8.33 7.12 -18.80
C LYS A 61 -9.36 8.22 -19.05
N CYS A 62 -10.46 8.23 -18.31
CA CYS A 62 -11.55 9.20 -18.46
C CYS A 62 -11.39 10.47 -17.60
N GLY A 63 -10.23 10.68 -16.97
CA GLY A 63 -9.98 11.84 -16.09
C GLY A 63 -9.62 11.46 -14.66
N LYS A 64 -9.68 12.42 -13.73
CA LYS A 64 -9.45 12.17 -12.30
C LYS A 64 -10.70 11.55 -11.68
N GLN A 65 -10.54 10.45 -10.96
CA GLN A 65 -11.62 9.77 -10.25
C GLN A 65 -11.19 9.46 -8.82
N LYS A 66 -12.14 9.54 -7.87
CA LYS A 66 -11.95 9.10 -6.50
C LYS A 66 -11.99 7.57 -6.44
N VAL A 67 -10.91 6.98 -5.94
CA VAL A 67 -10.74 5.54 -5.80
C VAL A 67 -10.53 5.20 -4.33
N ASP A 68 -11.16 4.12 -3.88
CA ASP A 68 -10.97 3.61 -2.53
C ASP A 68 -9.57 2.99 -2.38
N ILE A 69 -8.85 3.42 -1.36
CA ILE A 69 -7.54 2.94 -0.98
C ILE A 69 -7.57 2.44 0.47
N PRO A 70 -7.00 1.26 0.78
CA PRO A 70 -6.90 0.80 2.16
C PRO A 70 -6.03 1.75 2.99
N SER A 71 -6.44 2.06 4.23
CA SER A 71 -5.71 3.00 5.10
C SER A 71 -4.25 2.60 5.32
N CYS A 72 -3.95 1.30 5.42
CA CYS A 72 -2.58 0.82 5.57
C CYS A 72 -1.66 1.21 4.40
N VAL A 73 -2.20 1.34 3.18
CA VAL A 73 -1.44 1.80 2.01
C VAL A 73 -1.18 3.30 2.10
N VAL A 74 -2.11 4.06 2.66
CA VAL A 74 -1.94 5.50 2.92
C VAL A 74 -0.86 5.71 3.98
N SER A 75 -0.97 5.01 5.12
CA SER A 75 0.02 5.04 6.21
C SER A 75 1.41 4.68 5.71
N TYR A 76 1.55 3.57 4.96
CA TYR A 76 2.82 3.17 4.38
C TYR A 76 3.41 4.25 3.47
N ASN A 77 2.62 4.82 2.54
CA ASN A 77 3.13 5.85 1.63
C ASN A 77 3.51 7.15 2.34
N LYS A 78 2.93 7.44 3.51
CA LYS A 78 3.27 8.60 4.31
C LYS A 78 4.66 8.48 4.94
N TYR A 79 4.99 7.32 5.51
CA TYR A 79 6.20 7.13 6.31
C TYR A 79 7.35 6.42 5.59
N LYS A 80 7.10 5.73 4.47
CA LYS A 80 8.13 4.92 3.78
C LYS A 80 9.33 5.73 3.29
N ASN A 81 9.17 7.03 3.07
CA ASN A 81 10.19 7.88 2.46
C ASN A 81 11.14 8.49 3.51
N ASP A 82 10.90 8.30 4.81
CA ASP A 82 11.63 9.03 5.85
C ASP A 82 13.16 8.73 5.81
N VAL A 83 13.53 7.47 5.56
CA VAL A 83 14.94 7.06 5.42
C VAL A 83 15.54 7.61 4.12
N ASP A 84 14.83 7.46 2.99
CA ASP A 84 15.29 7.98 1.70
C ASP A 84 15.48 9.51 1.71
N MET A 85 14.61 10.24 2.42
CA MET A 85 14.74 11.68 2.61
C MET A 85 15.98 12.03 3.44
N PHE A 86 16.27 11.25 4.50
CA PHE A 86 17.48 11.43 5.29
C PHE A 86 18.73 11.22 4.42
N ASP A 87 18.78 10.14 3.64
CA ASP A 87 19.90 9.84 2.74
C ASP A 87 20.08 10.93 1.68
N ASN A 88 18.99 11.42 1.10
CA ASN A 88 19.05 12.52 0.13
C ASN A 88 19.57 13.82 0.74
N HIS A 89 19.18 14.14 1.98
CA HIS A 89 19.73 15.30 2.69
C HIS A 89 21.20 15.13 3.03
N MET A 90 21.62 13.92 3.43
CA MET A 90 23.03 13.59 3.65
C MET A 90 23.84 13.82 2.36
N GLU A 91 23.40 13.27 1.24
CA GLU A 91 24.07 13.44 -0.06
C GLU A 91 24.10 14.90 -0.53
N THR A 92 23.00 15.63 -0.36
CA THR A 92 22.86 16.99 -0.89
C THR A 92 23.63 18.02 -0.05
N TYR A 93 23.62 17.89 1.28
CA TYR A 93 24.15 18.91 2.19
C TYR A 93 25.49 18.51 2.83
N PHE A 94 25.74 17.22 3.06
CA PHE A 94 27.05 16.74 3.51
C PHE A 94 27.89 16.40 2.28
N SER A 95 28.50 17.42 1.70
CA SER A 95 29.66 17.20 0.84
C SER A 95 30.75 16.54 1.67
N SER A 96 31.20 15.35 1.24
CA SER A 96 32.37 14.70 1.80
C SER A 96 33.53 15.68 1.75
N ILE A 97 34.06 16.07 2.92
CA ILE A 97 35.29 16.84 3.02
C ILE A 97 36.38 15.94 2.44
N GLN A 98 36.88 16.30 1.26
CA GLN A 98 37.87 15.55 0.51
C GLN A 98 39.29 15.85 1.00
#